data_AF-A0A2E6C615-F1
#
_entry.id   AF-A0A2E6C615-F1
#
_cell.length_a   1.000
_cell.length_b   1.000
_cell.length_c   1.000
_cell.angle_alpha   90.00
_cell.angle_beta   90.00
_cell.angle_gamma   90.00
#
_symmetry.space_group_name_H-M   'P 1'
#
loop_
_entity.id
_entity.type
_entity.pdbx_description
1 polymer ?
#
loop_
_entity_poly.entity_id
_entity_poly.type
_entity_poly.pdbx_seq_one_letter_code
_entity_poly.pdbx_strand_id
1 'polypeptide(L)'
;MKVQRGVLVDNDEWNNIKDVMFLHDSGISPEKISKVKNIDLKRVKEIIANMSEAIQKRSKKNVVQEVGNQNKWKNELPAEEILRQMVESLEAEDRQDGARTIPSRPIDAVDRSDRLGEDTKMNDRIAAQRASSNAPDVLKDVVESATIAQRRREREDWKNVKEDISELLDDDLDL
;
A
#
# COMPACT_ATOMS: atom_id res chain seq x y z
N MET A 1 -33.14 -25.67 -7.83
CA MET A 1 -31.89 -26.47 -7.81
C MET A 1 -32.04 -27.56 -6.75
N LYS A 2 -32.03 -28.85 -7.13
CA LYS A 2 -32.27 -29.96 -6.19
C LYS A 2 -31.05 -30.12 -5.27
N VAL A 3 -31.21 -29.81 -3.99
CA VAL A 3 -30.21 -30.11 -2.95
C VAL A 3 -30.18 -31.62 -2.76
N GLN A 4 -29.12 -32.27 -3.24
CA GLN A 4 -28.84 -33.67 -2.89
C GLN A 4 -28.66 -33.72 -1.37
N ARG A 5 -29.60 -34.38 -0.68
CA ARG A 5 -29.48 -34.63 0.76
C ARG A 5 -28.21 -35.45 0.97
N GLY A 6 -27.23 -34.85 1.64
CA GLY A 6 -26.04 -35.55 2.10
C GLY A 6 -26.46 -36.75 2.94
N VAL A 7 -25.99 -37.93 2.55
CA VAL A 7 -26.19 -39.17 3.31
C VAL A 7 -25.52 -38.98 4.66
N LEU A 8 -26.30 -39.09 5.74
CA LEU A 8 -25.78 -39.07 7.11
C LEU A 8 -25.00 -40.36 7.33
N VAL A 9 -23.67 -40.28 7.26
CA VAL A 9 -22.79 -41.37 7.69
C VAL A 9 -22.94 -41.51 9.21
N ASP A 10 -23.12 -42.74 9.68
CA ASP A 10 -23.26 -43.05 11.10
C ASP A 10 -22.04 -42.54 11.89
N ASN A 11 -22.25 -42.05 13.11
CA ASN A 11 -21.19 -41.40 13.90
C ASN A 11 -20.03 -42.37 14.20
N ASP A 12 -20.32 -43.66 14.37
CA ASP A 12 -19.33 -44.69 14.64
C ASP A 12 -18.51 -45.05 13.39
N GLU A 13 -19.15 -45.07 12.21
CA GLU A 13 -18.46 -45.28 10.94
C GLU A 13 -17.50 -44.11 10.63
N TRP A 14 -17.92 -42.88 10.96
CA TRP A 14 -17.07 -41.71 10.80
C TRP A 14 -15.86 -41.71 11.74
N ASN A 15 -16.02 -42.20 12.97
CA ASN A 15 -14.90 -42.32 13.91
C ASN A 15 -13.86 -43.32 13.41
N ASN A 16 -14.31 -44.45 12.85
CA ASN A 16 -13.41 -45.41 12.21
C ASN A 16 -12.66 -44.81 11.02
N ILE A 17 -13.33 -43.99 10.20
CA ILE A 17 -12.70 -43.27 9.07
C ILE A 17 -11.66 -42.26 9.57
N LYS A 18 -11.97 -41.45 10.60
CA LYS A 18 -11.02 -40.51 11.21
C LYS A 18 -9.77 -41.21 11.74
N ASP A 19 -9.95 -42.33 12.42
CA ASP A 19 -8.83 -43.03 13.03
C ASP A 19 -7.92 -43.67 11.99
N VAL A 20 -8.49 -44.28 10.94
CA VAL A 20 -7.72 -44.78 9.80
C VAL A 20 -6.95 -43.64 9.13
N MET A 21 -7.59 -42.48 8.94
CA MET A 21 -6.96 -41.29 8.37
C MET A 21 -5.79 -40.79 9.25
N PHE A 22 -6.02 -40.63 10.56
CA PHE A 22 -5.01 -40.17 11.50
C PHE A 22 -3.77 -41.08 11.53
N LEU A 23 -3.99 -42.40 11.54
CA LEU A 23 -2.89 -43.38 11.57
C LEU A 23 -2.11 -43.37 10.24
N HIS A 24 -2.80 -43.22 9.10
CA HIS A 24 -2.16 -43.11 7.79
C HIS A 24 -1.30 -41.85 7.67
N ASP A 25 -1.83 -40.69 8.09
CA ASP A 25 -1.12 -39.41 8.07
C ASP A 25 0.08 -39.40 9.04
N SER A 26 0.03 -40.22 10.09
CA SER A 26 1.13 -40.46 11.01
C SER A 26 2.21 -41.41 10.46
N GLY A 27 2.08 -41.85 9.20
CA GLY A 27 3.06 -42.71 8.51
C GLY A 27 2.92 -44.20 8.79
N ILE A 28 1.80 -44.65 9.36
CA ILE A 28 1.57 -46.07 9.63
C ILE A 28 1.07 -46.76 8.36
N SER A 29 1.67 -47.91 8.01
CA SER A 29 1.28 -48.64 6.81
C SER A 29 -0.17 -49.19 6.91
N PRO A 30 -0.92 -49.25 5.80
CA PRO A 30 -2.30 -49.76 5.78
C PRO A 30 -2.46 -51.16 6.37
N GLU A 31 -1.43 -52.00 6.24
CA GLU A 31 -1.38 -53.35 6.82
C GLU A 31 -1.34 -53.35 8.36
N LYS A 32 -0.60 -52.41 8.94
CA LYS A 32 -0.56 -52.22 10.39
C LYS A 32 -1.87 -51.62 10.90
N ILE A 33 -2.47 -50.69 10.16
CA ILE A 33 -3.77 -50.08 10.51
C ILE A 33 -4.87 -51.14 10.54
N SER A 34 -4.92 -52.00 9.52
CA SER A 34 -5.86 -53.13 9.44
C SER A 34 -5.79 -54.02 10.68
N LYS A 35 -4.58 -54.37 11.13
CA LYS A 35 -4.34 -55.19 12.32
C LYS A 35 -4.74 -54.49 13.62
N VAL A 36 -4.41 -53.20 13.76
CA VAL A 36 -4.67 -52.43 14.99
C VAL A 36 -6.15 -52.11 15.15
N LYS A 37 -6.85 -51.81 14.06
CA LYS A 37 -8.27 -51.46 14.08
C LYS A 37 -9.21 -52.64 13.83
N ASN A 38 -8.67 -53.82 13.52
CA ASN A 38 -9.44 -55.00 13.12
C ASN A 38 -10.41 -54.70 11.97
N ILE A 39 -9.93 -53.96 10.97
CA ILE A 39 -10.67 -53.59 9.76
C ILE A 39 -10.01 -54.32 8.58
N ASP A 40 -10.81 -54.83 7.65
CA ASP A 40 -10.30 -55.50 6.47
C ASP A 40 -9.37 -54.59 5.64
N LEU A 41 -8.26 -55.13 5.15
CA LEU A 41 -7.22 -54.37 4.43
C LEU A 41 -7.78 -53.70 3.17
N LYS A 42 -8.73 -54.35 2.51
CA LYS A 42 -9.43 -53.80 1.34
C LYS A 42 -10.21 -52.54 1.72
N ARG A 43 -10.95 -52.59 2.84
CA ARG A 43 -11.74 -51.46 3.35
C ARG A 43 -10.86 -50.29 3.77
N VAL A 44 -9.71 -50.54 4.40
CA VAL A 44 -8.74 -49.49 4.75
C VAL A 44 -8.24 -48.74 3.51
N LYS A 45 -7.91 -49.46 2.44
CA LYS A 45 -7.47 -48.85 1.17
C LYS A 45 -8.57 -48.02 0.50
N GLU A 46 -9.81 -48.52 0.53
CA GLU A 46 -10.98 -47.78 0.00
C GLU A 46 -11.23 -46.47 0.77
N ILE A 47 -11.07 -46.48 2.10
CA ILE A 47 -11.24 -45.28 2.93
C ILE A 47 -10.17 -44.22 2.60
N ILE A 48 -8.91 -44.65 2.45
CA ILE A 48 -7.80 -43.75 2.10
C ILE A 48 -8.02 -43.15 0.69
N ALA A 49 -8.48 -43.96 -0.27
CA ALA A 49 -8.74 -43.50 -1.63
C ALA A 49 -9.90 -42.49 -1.71
N ASN A 50 -10.95 -42.66 -0.91
CA ASN A 50 -12.15 -41.82 -0.92
C ASN A 50 -12.12 -40.71 0.16
N MET A 51 -10.95 -40.45 0.75
CA MET A 51 -10.77 -39.53 1.88
C MET A 51 -11.24 -38.10 1.56
N SER A 52 -10.89 -37.59 0.38
CA SER A 52 -11.24 -36.24 -0.06
C SER A 52 -12.75 -36.04 -0.17
N GLU A 53 -13.46 -37.04 -0.71
CA GLU A 53 -14.92 -37.02 -0.83
C GLU A 53 -15.63 -37.10 0.52
N ALA A 54 -15.12 -37.91 1.45
CA ALA A 54 -15.65 -38.03 2.80
C ALA A 54 -15.51 -36.70 3.57
N ILE A 55 -14.39 -36.00 3.41
CA ILE A 55 -14.14 -34.68 4.00
C ILE A 55 -15.05 -33.61 3.37
N GLN A 56 -15.20 -33.62 2.04
CA GLN A 56 -16.08 -32.67 1.33
C GLN A 56 -17.55 -32.83 1.70
N LYS A 57 -18.04 -34.08 1.84
CA LYS A 57 -19.43 -34.36 2.25
C LYS A 57 -19.76 -33.84 3.64
N ARG A 58 -18.76 -33.75 4.53
CA ARG A 58 -18.90 -33.13 5.85
C ARG A 58 -18.47 -31.66 5.81
N SER A 59 -19.24 -30.82 5.12
CA SER A 59 -19.08 -29.37 5.24
C SER A 59 -19.15 -29.00 6.73
N LYS A 60 -18.04 -28.57 7.31
CA LYS A 60 -18.01 -28.11 8.71
C LYS A 60 -18.79 -26.81 8.74
N LYS A 61 -20.01 -26.82 9.28
CA LYS A 61 -20.74 -25.59 9.59
C LYS A 61 -19.87 -24.79 10.57
N ASN A 62 -19.22 -23.74 10.08
CA ASN A 62 -18.41 -22.87 10.91
C ASN A 62 -19.36 -21.85 11.57
N VAL A 63 -19.66 -22.05 12.85
CA VAL A 63 -20.58 -21.20 13.62
C VAL A 63 -20.15 -19.74 13.62
N VAL A 64 -18.83 -19.47 13.66
CA VAL A 64 -18.29 -18.11 13.59
C VAL A 64 -18.55 -17.49 12.22
N GLN A 65 -18.42 -18.25 11.13
CA GLN A 65 -18.79 -17.77 9.79
C GLN A 65 -20.30 -17.59 9.65
N GLU A 66 -21.12 -18.45 10.27
CA GLU A 66 -22.58 -18.34 10.21
C GLU A 66 -23.06 -17.09 10.94
N VAL A 67 -22.55 -16.80 12.13
CA VAL A 67 -22.93 -15.60 12.91
C VAL A 67 -22.26 -14.33 12.37
N GLY A 68 -20.98 -14.41 11.99
CA GLY A 68 -20.22 -13.25 11.52
C GLY A 68 -20.60 -12.78 10.11
N ASN A 69 -21.19 -13.66 9.29
CA ASN A 69 -21.53 -13.38 7.91
C ASN A 69 -23.04 -13.16 7.68
N GLN A 70 -23.71 -12.50 8.63
CA GLN A 70 -25.15 -12.16 8.56
C GLN A 70 -25.44 -10.89 7.76
N ASN A 71 -24.42 -10.29 7.12
CA ASN A 71 -24.62 -9.12 6.30
C ASN A 71 -25.43 -9.48 5.03
N LYS A 72 -26.68 -9.02 4.98
CA LYS A 72 -27.61 -9.21 3.86
C LYS A 72 -27.14 -8.52 2.57
N TRP A 73 -26.25 -7.53 2.67
CA TRP A 73 -25.74 -6.75 1.55
C TRP A 73 -24.31 -7.12 1.15
N LYS A 74 -23.83 -8.30 1.54
CA LYS A 74 -22.46 -8.75 1.22
C LYS A 74 -22.21 -8.93 -0.28
N ASN A 75 -23.19 -9.49 -0.99
CA ASN A 75 -23.05 -9.84 -2.40
C ASN A 75 -23.88 -8.94 -3.32
N GLU A 76 -24.80 -8.15 -2.75
CA GLU A 76 -25.74 -7.30 -3.47
C GLU A 76 -25.96 -6.01 -2.69
N LEU A 77 -26.09 -4.90 -3.40
CA LEU A 77 -26.39 -3.62 -2.77
C LEU A 77 -27.84 -3.59 -2.26
N PRO A 78 -28.13 -2.80 -1.20
CA PRO A 78 -29.50 -2.48 -0.82
C PRO A 78 -30.27 -1.82 -1.97
N ALA A 79 -31.60 -1.86 -1.90
CA ALA A 79 -32.46 -1.10 -2.82
C ALA A 79 -32.15 0.41 -2.75
N GLU A 80 -32.38 1.13 -3.85
CA GLU A 80 -32.03 2.55 -3.97
C GLU A 80 -32.68 3.43 -2.90
N GLU A 81 -33.91 3.12 -2.50
CA GLU A 81 -34.62 3.80 -1.40
C GLU A 81 -33.88 3.69 -0.07
N ILE A 82 -33.37 2.49 0.26
CA ILE A 82 -32.59 2.24 1.48
C ILE A 82 -31.27 2.99 1.43
N LEU A 83 -30.62 3.01 0.26
CA LEU A 83 -29.37 3.76 0.07
C LEU A 83 -29.56 5.26 0.30
N ARG A 84 -30.66 5.84 -0.19
CA ARG A 84 -30.99 7.25 0.01
C ARG A 84 -31.19 7.58 1.49
N GLN A 85 -31.92 6.72 2.22
CA GLN A 85 -32.10 6.87 3.67
C GLN A 85 -30.78 6.77 4.44
N MET A 86 -29.88 5.86 4.03
CA MET A 86 -28.55 5.76 4.63
C MET A 86 -27.73 7.02 4.42
N VAL A 87 -27.71 7.56 3.19
CA VAL A 87 -26.99 8.79 2.87
C VAL A 87 -27.53 9.97 3.67
N GLU A 88 -28.85 10.09 3.80
CA GLU A 88 -29.48 11.16 4.60
C GLU A 88 -29.17 11.04 6.10
N SER A 89 -28.94 9.83 6.60
CA SER A 89 -28.52 9.61 7.99
C SER A 89 -27.04 9.91 8.25
N LEU A 90 -26.23 10.11 7.21
CA LEU A 90 -24.82 10.47 7.36
C LEU A 90 -24.70 11.99 7.47
N GLU A 91 -24.10 12.46 8.55
CA GLU A 91 -23.67 13.85 8.65
C GLU A 91 -22.50 14.08 7.69
N ALA A 92 -22.61 15.09 6.82
CA ALA A 92 -21.48 15.54 6.03
C ALA A 92 -20.47 16.21 6.97
N GLU A 93 -19.39 15.50 7.31
CA GLU A 93 -18.24 16.14 7.95
C GLU A 93 -17.68 17.20 7.00
N ASP A 94 -17.68 18.46 7.42
CA ASP A 94 -16.99 19.54 6.71
C ASP A 94 -15.48 19.39 6.96
N ARG A 95 -14.91 18.37 6.33
CA ARG A 95 -13.53 17.95 6.55
C ARG A 95 -12.62 18.89 5.75
N GLN A 96 -12.03 19.85 6.45
CA GLN A 96 -11.04 20.79 5.92
C GLN A 96 -9.66 20.11 5.83
N ASP A 97 -9.56 19.07 5.00
CA ASP A 97 -8.28 18.38 4.75
C ASP A 97 -7.30 19.33 4.04
N GLY A 98 -6.18 19.65 4.70
CA GLY A 98 -5.15 20.52 4.15
C GLY A 98 -5.27 22.01 4.51
N ALA A 99 -6.17 22.38 5.43
CA ALA A 99 -6.18 23.73 5.99
C ALA A 99 -4.84 24.02 6.69
N ARG A 100 -4.14 25.07 6.26
CA ARG A 100 -2.90 25.51 6.89
C ARG A 100 -3.23 26.00 8.30
N THR A 101 -2.48 25.51 9.28
CA THR A 101 -2.64 25.98 10.67
C THR A 101 -2.27 27.46 10.74
N ILE A 102 -3.20 28.30 11.21
CA ILE A 102 -2.92 29.71 11.49
C ILE A 102 -2.19 29.75 12.84
N PRO A 103 -0.94 30.24 12.90
CA PRO A 103 -0.22 30.35 14.16
C PRO A 103 -0.94 31.30 15.12
N SER A 104 -0.99 30.96 16.41
CA SER A 104 -1.61 31.80 17.44
C SER A 104 -0.78 33.05 17.79
N ARG A 105 0.45 33.14 17.26
CA ARG A 105 1.39 34.25 17.46
C ARG A 105 2.22 34.48 16.19
N PRO A 106 2.67 35.72 15.93
CA PRO A 106 3.66 35.99 14.88
C PRO A 106 4.90 35.09 15.05
N ILE A 107 5.43 34.60 13.93
CA ILE A 107 6.65 33.78 13.92
C ILE A 107 7.83 34.71 13.66
N ASP A 108 8.77 34.75 14.60
CA ASP A 108 9.99 35.55 14.44
C ASP A 108 10.84 35.01 13.28
N ALA A 109 11.52 35.93 12.57
CA ALA A 109 12.45 35.57 11.53
C ALA A 109 13.62 34.77 12.13
N VAL A 110 13.83 33.56 11.62
CA VAL A 110 14.93 32.70 12.04
C VAL A 110 16.21 33.16 11.33
N ASP A 111 17.29 33.35 12.07
CA ASP A 111 18.62 33.58 11.49
C ASP A 111 19.06 32.35 10.69
N ARG A 112 19.47 32.57 9.43
CA ARG A 112 19.94 31.55 8.49
C ARG A 112 21.36 31.82 8.03
N SER A 113 22.09 32.68 8.74
CA SER A 113 23.46 33.06 8.41
C SER A 113 24.43 31.87 8.41
N ASP A 114 24.14 30.84 9.22
CA ASP A 114 24.87 29.58 9.31
C ASP A 114 24.67 28.68 8.07
N ARG A 115 23.57 28.88 7.34
CA ARG A 115 23.28 28.21 6.08
C ARG A 115 24.04 28.94 4.98
N LEU A 116 25.35 28.71 4.95
CA LEU A 116 26.17 28.97 3.77
C LEU A 116 25.50 28.22 2.62
N GLY A 117 24.77 28.94 1.76
CA GLY A 117 24.12 28.36 0.60
C GLY A 117 25.12 27.69 -0.33
N GLU A 118 24.66 27.28 -1.51
CA GLU A 118 25.56 26.70 -2.51
C GLU A 118 26.76 27.62 -2.81
N ASP A 119 27.98 27.06 -2.87
CA ASP A 119 29.17 27.81 -3.28
C ASP A 119 29.07 28.17 -4.76
N THR A 120 28.55 29.37 -4.99
CA THR A 120 28.36 29.96 -6.32
C THR A 120 29.67 30.09 -7.10
N LYS A 121 30.81 30.33 -6.45
CA LYS A 121 32.11 30.47 -7.13
C LYS A 121 32.58 29.12 -7.64
N MET A 122 32.41 28.07 -6.84
CA MET A 122 32.75 26.72 -7.24
C MET A 122 31.85 26.22 -8.38
N ASN A 123 30.54 26.45 -8.29
CA ASN A 123 29.61 26.02 -9.34
C ASN A 123 29.85 26.78 -10.65
N ASP A 124 30.12 28.09 -10.61
CA ASP A 124 30.48 28.86 -11.81
C ASP A 124 31.74 28.33 -12.48
N ARG A 125 32.76 27.91 -11.70
CA ARG A 125 33.98 27.30 -12.24
C ARG A 125 33.68 25.97 -12.92
N ILE A 126 32.85 25.11 -12.31
CA ILE A 126 32.46 23.82 -12.91
C ILE A 126 31.69 24.04 -14.21
N ALA A 127 30.75 24.99 -14.23
CA ALA A 127 30.00 25.35 -15.42
C ALA A 127 30.91 25.90 -16.53
N ALA A 128 31.87 26.76 -16.17
CA ALA A 128 32.86 27.30 -17.09
C ALA A 128 33.76 26.22 -17.70
N GLN A 129 34.27 25.29 -16.89
CA GLN A 129 35.07 24.16 -17.35
C GLN A 129 34.31 23.22 -18.29
N ARG A 130 33.01 23.03 -18.04
CA ARG A 130 32.12 22.28 -18.95
C ARG A 130 31.91 23.02 -20.27
N ALA A 131 31.80 24.35 -20.24
CA ALA A 131 31.65 25.15 -21.46
C ALA A 131 32.96 25.19 -22.28
N SER A 132 34.11 25.23 -21.62
CA SER A 132 35.43 25.25 -22.27
C SER A 132 35.91 23.89 -22.76
N SER A 133 35.33 22.77 -22.29
CA SER A 133 35.78 21.42 -22.64
C SER A 133 35.76 21.13 -24.14
N ASN A 134 34.84 21.78 -24.87
CA ASN A 134 34.66 21.62 -26.32
C ASN A 134 35.37 22.72 -27.14
N ALA A 135 36.00 23.69 -26.48
CA ALA A 135 36.70 24.78 -27.14
C ALA A 135 38.16 24.39 -27.48
N PRO A 136 38.73 24.94 -28.57
CA PRO A 136 40.17 24.82 -28.84
C PRO A 136 41.02 25.30 -27.67
N ASP A 137 42.16 24.66 -27.39
CA ASP A 137 43.00 24.94 -26.21
C ASP A 137 43.36 26.42 -26.04
N VAL A 138 43.61 27.12 -27.14
CA VAL A 138 43.96 28.56 -27.15
C VAL A 138 42.80 29.45 -26.66
N LEU A 139 41.56 28.97 -26.77
CA LEU A 139 40.35 29.72 -26.43
C LEU A 139 39.71 29.27 -25.11
N LYS A 140 40.21 28.21 -24.47
CA LYS A 140 39.62 27.67 -23.23
C LYS A 140 39.51 28.73 -22.14
N ASP A 141 40.60 29.43 -21.85
CA ASP A 141 40.62 30.47 -20.80
C ASP A 141 39.66 31.63 -21.09
N VAL A 142 39.51 31.99 -22.37
CA VAL A 142 38.58 33.04 -22.81
C VAL A 142 37.13 32.57 -22.63
N VAL A 143 36.83 31.33 -23.01
CA VAL A 143 35.49 30.74 -22.83
C VAL A 143 35.14 30.59 -21.35
N GLU A 144 36.08 30.17 -20.51
CA GLU A 144 35.85 30.04 -19.06
C GLU A 144 35.54 31.38 -18.41
N SER A 145 36.38 32.39 -18.66
CA SER A 145 36.20 33.74 -18.12
C SER A 145 34.91 34.41 -18.62
N ALA A 146 34.57 34.24 -19.90
CA ALA A 146 33.32 34.73 -20.46
C ALA A 146 32.09 34.06 -19.81
N THR A 147 32.14 32.75 -19.60
CA THR A 147 31.03 32.01 -18.96
C THR A 147 30.82 32.44 -17.51
N ILE A 148 31.91 32.64 -16.74
CA ILE A 148 31.82 33.15 -15.37
C ILE A 148 31.24 34.57 -15.35
N ALA A 149 31.69 35.44 -16.26
CA ALA A 149 31.21 36.81 -16.35
C ALA A 149 29.72 36.88 -16.72
N GLN A 150 29.28 36.04 -17.66
CA GLN A 150 27.87 35.93 -18.05
C GLN A 150 26.99 35.51 -16.86
N ARG A 151 27.36 34.43 -16.15
CA ARG A 151 26.59 33.94 -15.00
C ARG A 151 26.52 34.95 -13.85
N ARG A 152 27.55 35.79 -13.68
CA ARG A 152 27.51 36.90 -12.71
C ARG A 152 26.50 37.95 -13.12
N ARG A 153 26.50 38.37 -14.39
CA ARG A 153 25.53 39.35 -14.92
C ARG A 153 24.10 38.84 -14.79
N GLU A 154 23.84 37.60 -15.20
CA GLU A 154 22.51 36.99 -15.07
C GLU A 154 22.00 37.04 -13.62
N ARG A 155 22.86 36.80 -12.63
CA ARG A 155 22.48 36.92 -11.21
C ARG A 155 22.23 38.35 -10.77
N GLU A 156 23.01 39.31 -11.26
CA GLU A 156 22.76 40.74 -11.00
C GLU A 156 21.42 41.18 -11.61
N ASP A 157 21.14 40.76 -12.84
CA ASP A 157 19.86 41.03 -13.51
C ASP A 157 18.69 40.45 -12.72
N TRP A 158 18.79 39.20 -12.24
CA TRP A 158 17.78 38.60 -11.37
C TRP A 158 17.61 39.33 -10.04
N LYS A 159 18.69 39.89 -9.48
CA LYS A 159 18.61 40.69 -8.25
C LYS A 159 17.83 41.98 -8.48
N ASN A 160 18.09 42.65 -9.59
CA ASN A 160 17.36 43.87 -9.98
C ASN A 160 15.88 43.58 -10.19
N VAL A 161 15.54 42.54 -10.98
CA VAL A 161 14.13 42.14 -11.18
C VAL A 161 13.43 41.82 -9.87
N LYS A 162 14.13 41.18 -8.93
CA LYS A 162 13.57 40.90 -7.60
C LYS A 162 13.32 42.19 -6.81
N GLU A 163 14.23 43.15 -6.86
CA GLU A 163 14.07 44.46 -6.20
C GLU A 163 12.88 45.22 -6.80
N ASP A 164 12.76 45.27 -8.13
CA ASP A 164 11.62 45.90 -8.82
C ASP A 164 10.27 45.29 -8.41
N ILE A 165 10.21 43.96 -8.29
CA ILE A 165 9.00 43.26 -7.83
C ILE A 165 8.73 43.54 -6.35
N SER A 166 9.77 43.62 -5.52
CA SER A 166 9.62 43.96 -4.09
C SER A 166 9.04 45.36 -3.93
N GLU A 167 9.57 46.34 -4.66
CA GLU A 167 9.07 47.71 -4.67
C GLU A 167 7.60 47.77 -5.10
N LEU A 168 7.24 47.05 -6.16
CA LEU A 168 5.84 46.96 -6.61
C LEU A 168 4.89 46.36 -5.56
N LEU A 169 5.36 45.39 -4.78
CA LEU A 169 4.55 44.74 -3.74
C LEU A 169 4.51 45.53 -2.43
N ASP A 170 5.59 46.26 -2.11
CA ASP A 170 5.69 47.05 -0.89
C ASP A 170 4.76 48.29 -0.95
N ASP A 171 4.51 48.86 -2.13
CA ASP A 171 3.55 49.97 -2.33
C ASP A 171 2.06 49.57 -2.15
N ASP A 172 1.74 48.27 -2.30
CA ASP A 172 0.37 47.73 -2.13
C ASP A 172 0.12 47.16 -0.71
N LEU A 173 1.12 47.21 0.19
CA LEU A 173 1.12 46.62 1.53
C LEU A 173 1.31 47.64 2.67
N ASP A 174 0.70 48.82 2.56
CA ASP A 174 0.39 49.66 3.73
C ASP A 174 -0.81 49.05 4.51
N LEU A 175 -0.55 48.05 5.35
CA LEU A 175 -1.49 47.44 6.31
C LEU A 175 -1.09 47.69 7.77
#